data_AF-A0A519PIT5-F1
#
_entry.id   AF-A0A519PIT5-F1
#
_cell.length_a   1.000
_cell.length_b   1.000
_cell.length_c   1.000
_cell.angle_alpha   90.00
_cell.angle_beta   90.00
_cell.angle_gamma   90.00
#
_symmetry.space_group_name_H-M   'P 1'
#
loop_
_entity.id
_entity.type
_entity.pdbx_description
1 polymer ?
#
loop_
_entity_poly.entity_id
_entity_poly.type
_entity_poly.pdbx_seq_one_letter_code
_entity_poly.pdbx_strand_id
1 'polypeptide(L)'
;GAEYKASMRAPGGWGLGLGGFGEMLPRADNRVTLNKETDRWGVPIPHIECSLGDNDRKMMAQANADAKEMLEMAGCTNITVREHSGGTGLGIHEMGTVRMGRDPTTSVLNGYNQAHDVPNLFVTDGSCMTSSGCQNPSLTYMAMSARGAHYAAEFLKEGVI
;
A
#
# COMPACT_ATOMS: atom_id res chain seq x y z
N GLY A 1 19.22 6.04 45.31
CA GLY A 1 18.78 4.69 44.90
C GLY A 1 17.27 4.50 45.02
N ALA A 2 16.72 4.64 46.22
CA ALA A 2 15.28 4.47 46.47
C ALA A 2 14.40 5.51 45.76
N GLU A 3 14.79 6.80 45.78
CA GLU A 3 14.04 7.89 45.12
C GLU A 3 13.93 7.71 43.60
N TYR A 4 15.02 7.31 42.93
CA TYR A 4 15.00 7.02 41.49
C TYR A 4 14.10 5.83 41.14
N LYS A 5 14.07 4.80 41.99
CA LYS A 5 13.14 3.67 41.82
C LYS A 5 11.68 4.07 42.09
N ALA A 6 11.45 5.06 42.95
CA ALA A 6 10.12 5.61 43.20
C ALA A 6 9.65 6.52 42.05
N SER A 7 10.54 7.33 41.47
CA SER A 7 10.19 8.21 40.34
C SER A 7 9.82 7.44 39.07
N MET A 8 10.42 6.26 38.84
CA MET A 8 10.03 5.38 37.71
C MET A 8 8.68 4.66 37.90
N ARG A 9 8.08 4.72 39.09
CA ARG A 9 6.77 4.11 39.38
C ARG A 9 5.61 5.10 39.21
N ALA A 10 5.90 6.40 39.16
CA ALA A 10 4.90 7.40 38.85
C ALA A 10 4.65 7.36 37.33
N PRO A 11 3.41 7.09 36.88
CA PRO A 11 3.11 7.20 35.46
C PRO A 11 3.37 8.63 34.98
N GLY A 12 4.21 8.79 33.95
CA GLY A 12 4.58 10.08 33.38
C GLY A 12 3.44 10.76 32.61
N GLY A 13 3.76 11.77 31.81
CA GLY A 13 2.80 12.30 30.83
C GLY A 13 2.47 11.25 29.78
N TRP A 14 1.19 11.12 29.43
CA TRP A 14 0.71 10.19 28.42
C TRP A 14 0.30 10.97 27.17
N GLY A 15 0.59 10.42 26.00
CA GLY A 15 0.16 10.96 24.71
C GLY A 15 -0.59 9.91 23.91
N LEU A 16 -1.47 10.37 23.03
CA LEU A 16 -2.18 9.56 22.06
C LEU A 16 -1.84 10.06 20.66
N GLY A 17 -1.70 9.14 19.71
CA GLY A 17 -1.57 9.44 18.29
C GLY A 17 -2.71 8.79 17.51
N LEU A 18 -3.30 9.53 16.59
CA LEU A 18 -4.25 9.02 15.62
C LEU A 18 -3.70 9.32 14.23
N GLY A 19 -3.65 8.29 13.38
CA GLY A 19 -3.16 8.39 12.01
C GLY A 19 -4.15 7.72 11.07
N GLY A 20 -4.24 8.25 9.85
CA GLY A 20 -5.09 7.70 8.79
C GLY A 20 -4.27 7.30 7.57
N PHE A 21 -4.74 6.26 6.88
CA PHE A 21 -4.29 5.91 5.54
C PHE A 21 -5.41 6.22 4.56
N GLY A 22 -5.05 6.82 3.43
CA GLY A 22 -5.97 7.12 2.33
C GLY A 22 -5.66 6.28 1.11
N GLU A 23 -6.67 6.03 0.28
CA GLU A 23 -6.48 5.45 -1.05
C GLU A 23 -5.84 6.47 -2.01
N MET A 24 -4.74 6.08 -2.65
CA MET A 24 -4.23 6.78 -3.82
C MET A 24 -4.87 6.16 -5.06
N LEU A 25 -5.63 6.96 -5.81
CA LEU A 25 -6.34 6.48 -6.99
C LEU A 25 -5.34 5.99 -8.06
N PRO A 26 -5.66 4.90 -8.80
CA PRO A 26 -4.79 4.41 -9.85
C PRO A 26 -4.73 5.43 -10.99
N ARG A 27 -3.52 5.90 -11.32
CA ARG A 27 -3.27 6.82 -12.42
C ARG A 27 -2.14 6.29 -13.29
N ALA A 28 -2.27 6.44 -14.61
CA ALA A 28 -1.28 5.92 -15.55
C ALA A 28 0.06 6.69 -15.53
N ASP A 29 0.04 7.94 -15.08
CA ASP A 29 1.25 8.75 -14.94
C ASP A 29 2.06 8.38 -13.69
N ASN A 30 1.41 7.82 -12.66
CA ASN A 30 2.08 7.16 -11.54
C ASN A 30 2.57 5.78 -12.00
N ARG A 31 3.88 5.66 -12.28
CA ARG A 31 4.46 4.45 -12.90
C ARG A 31 5.88 4.16 -12.43
N VAL A 32 6.27 2.90 -12.60
CA VAL A 32 7.64 2.43 -12.44
C VAL A 32 8.19 2.05 -13.80
N THR A 33 9.38 2.54 -14.13
CA THR A 33 10.12 2.21 -15.36
C THR A 33 11.54 1.78 -15.01
N LEU A 34 12.24 1.11 -15.92
CA LEU A 34 13.64 0.75 -15.71
C LEU A 34 14.56 1.92 -16.06
N ASN A 35 15.52 2.21 -15.18
CA ASN A 35 16.60 3.16 -15.47
C ASN A 35 17.66 2.51 -16.38
N LYS A 36 18.50 3.33 -17.01
CA LYS A 36 19.72 2.87 -17.72
C LYS A 36 20.83 2.46 -16.75
N GLU A 37 20.84 3.09 -15.58
CA GLU A 37 21.77 2.73 -14.50
C GLU A 37 21.35 1.41 -13.86
N THR A 38 22.34 0.60 -13.53
CA THR A 38 22.15 -0.69 -12.86
C THR A 38 22.74 -0.66 -11.46
N ASP A 39 22.20 -1.50 -10.59
CA ASP A 39 22.81 -1.74 -9.29
C ASP A 39 24.11 -2.57 -9.41
N ARG A 40 24.69 -2.92 -8.25
CA ARG A 40 25.95 -3.69 -8.16
C ARG A 40 25.88 -5.11 -8.75
N TRP A 41 24.68 -5.60 -9.06
CA TRP A 41 24.46 -6.92 -9.64
C TRP A 41 24.05 -6.86 -11.11
N GLY A 42 24.02 -5.66 -11.71
CA GLY A 42 23.62 -5.47 -13.10
C GLY A 42 22.10 -5.42 -13.31
N VAL A 43 21.31 -5.34 -12.24
CA VAL A 43 19.84 -5.19 -12.35
C VAL A 43 19.51 -3.71 -12.54
N PRO A 44 18.69 -3.33 -13.53
CA PRO A 44 18.28 -1.94 -13.73
C PRO A 44 17.61 -1.37 -12.48
N ILE A 45 18.07 -0.19 -12.04
CA ILE A 45 17.48 0.52 -10.89
C ILE A 45 16.06 0.98 -11.28
N PRO A 46 15.04 0.81 -10.43
CA PRO A 46 13.71 1.33 -10.73
C PRO A 46 13.70 2.86 -10.73
N HIS A 47 13.18 3.44 -11.80
CA HIS A 47 12.79 4.85 -11.86
C HIS A 47 11.30 4.96 -11.53
N ILE A 48 10.98 5.66 -10.46
CA ILE A 48 9.62 5.77 -9.92
C ILE A 48 9.13 7.21 -10.14
N GLU A 49 8.12 7.35 -10.99
CA GLU A 49 7.34 8.59 -11.11
C GLU A 49 6.05 8.40 -10.33
N CYS A 50 5.91 9.12 -9.21
CA CYS A 50 4.72 9.03 -8.38
C CYS A 50 4.42 10.38 -7.74
N SER A 51 3.17 10.80 -7.81
CA SER A 51 2.70 12.02 -7.18
C SER A 51 1.29 11.85 -6.64
N LEU A 52 1.00 12.59 -5.58
CA LEU A 52 -0.35 12.68 -5.02
C LEU A 52 -1.24 13.51 -5.96
N GLY A 53 -2.46 13.04 -6.20
CA GLY A 53 -3.51 13.79 -6.88
C GLY A 53 -4.31 14.71 -5.95
N ASP A 54 -5.23 15.47 -6.53
CA ASP A 54 -6.10 16.38 -5.77
C ASP A 54 -7.07 15.65 -4.85
N ASN A 55 -7.57 14.49 -5.30
CA ASN A 55 -8.42 13.63 -4.47
C ASN A 55 -7.68 13.19 -3.20
N ASP A 56 -6.45 12.70 -3.36
CA ASP A 56 -5.63 12.18 -2.27
C ASP A 56 -5.36 13.28 -1.23
N ARG A 57 -5.00 14.49 -1.69
CA ARG A 57 -4.81 15.67 -0.82
C ARG A 57 -6.08 16.04 -0.05
N LYS A 58 -7.23 16.12 -0.74
CA LYS A 58 -8.52 16.48 -0.11
C LYS A 58 -8.96 15.44 0.92
N MET A 59 -8.83 14.16 0.58
CA MET A 59 -9.16 13.06 1.48
C MET A 59 -8.27 13.08 2.73
N MET A 60 -6.96 13.31 2.59
CA MET A 60 -6.07 13.37 3.75
C MET A 60 -6.31 14.62 4.62
N ALA A 61 -6.64 15.76 4.00
CA ALA A 61 -7.05 16.95 4.74
C ALA A 61 -8.33 16.69 5.56
N GLN A 62 -9.32 16.03 4.97
CA GLN A 62 -10.54 15.64 5.67
C GLN A 62 -10.27 14.64 6.79
N ALA A 63 -9.46 13.60 6.54
CA ALA A 63 -9.10 12.62 7.56
C ALA A 63 -8.41 13.26 8.78
N ASN A 64 -7.57 14.29 8.56
CA ASN A 64 -6.95 15.06 9.65
C ASN A 64 -7.97 15.89 10.44
N ALA A 65 -8.95 16.49 9.77
CA ALA A 65 -10.04 17.22 10.42
C ALA A 65 -10.89 16.29 11.29
N ASP A 66 -11.30 15.14 10.73
CA ASP A 66 -12.09 14.13 11.42
C ASP A 66 -11.32 13.55 12.62
N ALA A 67 -10.02 13.26 12.46
CA ALA A 67 -9.16 12.78 13.53
C ALA A 67 -9.08 13.78 14.70
N LYS A 68 -8.96 15.08 14.39
CA LYS A 68 -8.96 16.12 15.41
C LYS A 68 -10.30 16.17 16.15
N GLU A 69 -11.42 16.17 15.43
CA GLU A 69 -12.76 16.20 16.01
C GLU A 69 -12.99 14.99 16.93
N MET A 70 -12.62 13.78 16.49
CA MET A 70 -12.70 12.55 17.30
C MET A 70 -11.92 12.67 18.61
N LEU A 71 -10.70 13.22 18.57
CA LEU A 71 -9.88 13.41 19.76
C LEU A 71 -10.45 14.48 20.71
N GLU A 72 -10.97 15.58 20.17
CA GLU A 72 -11.65 16.61 20.97
C GLU A 72 -12.88 16.04 21.69
N MET A 73 -13.70 15.25 20.98
CA MET A 73 -14.88 14.59 21.54
C MET A 73 -14.53 13.51 22.57
N ALA A 74 -13.36 12.86 22.43
CA ALA A 74 -12.84 11.92 23.42
C ALA A 74 -12.24 12.61 24.67
N GLY A 75 -12.22 13.95 24.71
CA GLY A 75 -11.69 14.73 25.83
C GLY A 75 -10.18 14.93 25.80
N CYS A 76 -9.51 14.67 24.68
CA CYS A 76 -8.09 14.98 24.52
C CYS A 76 -7.86 16.50 24.48
N THR A 77 -6.75 16.94 25.05
CA THR A 77 -6.29 18.34 25.02
C THR A 77 -4.89 18.43 24.41
N ASN A 78 -4.43 19.65 24.10
CA ASN A 78 -3.12 19.89 23.46
C ASN A 78 -2.93 19.16 22.11
N ILE A 79 -4.00 19.04 21.33
CA ILE A 79 -4.00 18.33 20.05
C ILE A 79 -3.20 19.12 19.00
N THR A 80 -2.23 18.46 18.39
CA THR A 80 -1.46 18.99 17.26
C THR A 80 -1.73 18.15 16.02
N VAL A 81 -2.28 18.77 14.98
CA VAL A 81 -2.45 18.11 13.68
C VAL A 81 -1.15 18.27 12.90
N ARG A 82 -0.61 17.16 12.41
CA ARG A 82 0.55 17.15 11.52
C ARG A 82 0.07 16.75 10.14
N GLU A 83 0.07 17.70 9.21
CA GLU A 83 -0.08 17.33 7.80
C GLU A 83 1.10 16.45 7.39
N HIS A 84 0.81 15.45 6.55
CA HIS A 84 1.82 14.52 6.11
C HIS A 84 2.89 15.27 5.30
N SER A 85 4.07 15.45 5.89
CA SER A 85 5.21 16.12 5.25
C SER A 85 6.10 15.15 4.45
N GLY A 86 5.66 13.90 4.31
CA GLY A 86 6.40 12.83 3.65
C GLY A 86 6.03 12.70 2.18
N GLY A 87 7.04 12.44 1.33
CA GLY A 87 6.81 12.05 -0.05
C GLY A 87 6.11 10.70 -0.16
N THR A 88 5.70 10.34 -1.38
CA THR A 88 5.17 9.01 -1.70
C THR A 88 6.15 7.90 -1.25
N GLY A 89 5.63 6.76 -0.76
CA GLY A 89 6.42 5.59 -0.34
C GLY A 89 6.51 5.34 1.17
N LEU A 90 6.15 6.32 2.03
CA LEU A 90 6.11 6.09 3.49
C LEU A 90 5.00 5.16 3.94
N GLY A 91 4.01 4.90 3.08
CA GLY A 91 2.95 3.93 3.32
C GLY A 91 3.41 2.47 3.23
N ILE A 92 4.61 2.19 2.69
CA ILE A 92 5.21 0.86 2.53
C ILE A 92 4.26 -0.20 1.92
N HIS A 93 3.31 0.26 1.10
CA HIS A 93 2.28 -0.55 0.46
C HIS A 93 2.18 -0.20 -1.03
N GLU A 94 3.30 -0.24 -1.74
CA GLU A 94 3.35 -0.03 -3.19
C GLU A 94 2.54 -1.11 -3.91
N MET A 95 1.67 -0.68 -4.83
CA MET A 95 0.65 -1.55 -5.44
C MET A 95 0.38 -1.17 -6.91
N GLY A 96 -0.13 -2.13 -7.68
CA GLY A 96 -0.74 -1.90 -8.99
C GLY A 96 0.20 -1.76 -10.19
N THR A 97 1.50 -2.03 -10.03
CA THR A 97 2.49 -1.96 -11.11
C THR A 97 2.32 -3.06 -12.17
N VAL A 98 1.60 -4.14 -11.86
CA VAL A 98 1.27 -5.26 -12.77
C VAL A 98 -0.22 -5.62 -12.59
N ARG A 99 -1.09 -4.60 -12.66
CA ARG A 99 -2.49 -4.72 -12.25
C ARG A 99 -3.28 -5.80 -13.01
N MET A 100 -4.23 -6.41 -12.30
CA MET A 100 -5.28 -7.23 -12.89
C MET A 100 -6.29 -6.39 -13.70
N GLY A 101 -7.01 -7.02 -14.61
CA GLY A 101 -8.12 -6.44 -15.35
C GLY A 101 -8.76 -7.43 -16.31
N ARG A 102 -9.86 -6.99 -16.94
CA ARG A 102 -10.62 -7.81 -17.90
C ARG A 102 -10.14 -7.66 -19.34
N ASP A 103 -9.42 -6.59 -19.62
CA ASP A 103 -8.99 -6.23 -20.96
C ASP A 103 -7.45 -6.26 -21.03
N PRO A 104 -6.86 -7.12 -21.88
CA PRO A 104 -5.40 -7.25 -22.01
C PRO A 104 -4.73 -5.98 -22.54
N THR A 105 -5.47 -5.05 -23.16
CA THR A 105 -4.92 -3.77 -23.62
C THR A 105 -4.76 -2.74 -22.51
N THR A 106 -5.39 -2.98 -21.35
CA THR A 106 -5.38 -2.05 -20.20
C THR A 106 -4.89 -2.69 -18.90
N SER A 107 -4.56 -3.98 -18.89
CA SER A 107 -4.12 -4.72 -17.71
C SER A 107 -3.11 -5.80 -18.11
N VAL A 108 -2.21 -6.14 -17.19
CA VAL A 108 -1.19 -7.17 -17.45
C VAL A 108 -1.71 -8.55 -17.09
N LEU A 109 -2.52 -8.64 -16.03
CA LEU A 109 -3.06 -9.89 -15.51
C LEU A 109 -4.57 -9.97 -15.70
N ASN A 110 -5.11 -11.18 -15.81
CA ASN A 110 -6.53 -11.44 -15.72
C ASN A 110 -7.01 -11.51 -14.25
N GLY A 111 -8.28 -11.87 -14.03
CA GLY A 111 -8.88 -11.95 -12.70
C GLY A 111 -8.32 -13.04 -11.76
N TYR A 112 -7.46 -13.93 -12.27
CA TYR A 112 -6.83 -15.04 -11.54
C TYR A 112 -5.33 -14.84 -11.35
N ASN A 113 -4.84 -13.60 -11.44
CA ASN A 113 -3.41 -13.27 -11.29
C ASN A 113 -2.51 -13.84 -12.41
N GLN A 114 -3.10 -14.35 -13.50
CA GLN A 114 -2.39 -14.91 -14.65
C GLN A 114 -2.10 -13.81 -15.68
N ALA A 115 -0.90 -13.79 -16.26
CA ALA A 115 -0.58 -12.87 -17.35
C ALA A 115 -1.43 -13.18 -18.60
N HIS A 116 -1.94 -12.14 -19.26
CA HIS A 116 -2.72 -12.34 -20.50
C HIS A 116 -1.86 -12.93 -21.64
N ASP A 117 -0.59 -12.52 -21.73
CA ASP A 117 0.31 -12.88 -22.83
C ASP A 117 1.06 -14.20 -22.60
N VAL A 118 1.13 -14.69 -21.35
CA VAL A 118 1.95 -15.85 -20.97
C VAL A 118 1.11 -16.79 -20.09
N PRO A 119 0.57 -17.90 -20.64
CA PRO A 119 -0.39 -18.74 -19.93
C PRO A 119 0.11 -19.35 -18.61
N ASN A 120 1.41 -19.63 -18.49
CA ASN A 120 1.99 -20.25 -17.29
C ASN A 120 2.66 -19.24 -16.33
N LEU A 121 2.41 -17.94 -16.50
CA LEU A 121 2.97 -16.88 -15.66
C LEU A 121 1.90 -16.28 -14.76
N PHE A 122 2.18 -16.26 -13.44
CA PHE A 122 1.28 -15.71 -12.42
C PHE A 122 2.03 -14.73 -11.51
N VAL A 123 1.38 -13.62 -11.14
CA VAL A 123 1.92 -12.58 -10.26
C VAL A 123 0.92 -12.29 -9.14
N THR A 124 1.32 -12.53 -7.89
CA THR A 124 0.39 -12.55 -6.75
C THR A 124 0.76 -11.62 -5.59
N ASP A 125 1.76 -10.77 -5.77
CA ASP A 125 2.13 -9.74 -4.78
C ASP A 125 1.30 -8.45 -4.95
N GLY A 126 1.64 -7.38 -4.23
CA GLY A 126 0.92 -6.10 -4.28
C GLY A 126 0.83 -5.47 -5.67
N SER A 127 1.72 -5.83 -6.61
CA SER A 127 1.67 -5.32 -7.98
C SER A 127 0.38 -5.68 -8.72
N CYS A 128 -0.28 -6.79 -8.34
CA CYS A 128 -1.50 -7.26 -9.01
C CYS A 128 -2.76 -6.45 -8.68
N MET A 129 -2.71 -5.63 -7.61
CA MET A 129 -3.86 -4.88 -7.10
C MET A 129 -4.34 -3.82 -8.10
N THR A 130 -5.66 -3.66 -8.24
CA THR A 130 -6.25 -2.62 -9.11
C THR A 130 -6.56 -1.32 -8.38
N SER A 131 -6.64 -1.38 -7.05
CA SER A 131 -6.94 -0.29 -6.14
C SER A 131 -6.15 -0.54 -4.86
N SER A 132 -5.69 0.53 -4.23
CA SER A 132 -4.90 0.43 -2.99
C SER A 132 -5.78 0.31 -1.74
N GLY A 133 -6.99 0.86 -1.78
CA GLY A 133 -7.83 1.01 -0.59
C GLY A 133 -7.15 1.82 0.52
N CYS A 134 -7.69 1.74 1.74
CA CYS A 134 -7.15 2.45 2.91
C CYS A 134 -6.69 1.52 4.05
N GLN A 135 -6.71 0.19 3.81
CA GLN A 135 -6.37 -0.83 4.79
C GLN A 135 -5.00 -1.43 4.48
N ASN A 136 -4.35 -2.02 5.50
CA ASN A 136 -3.14 -2.80 5.27
C ASN A 136 -3.45 -4.01 4.38
N PRO A 137 -2.76 -4.17 3.23
CA PRO A 137 -3.24 -5.05 2.16
C PRO A 137 -2.76 -6.50 2.27
N SER A 138 -1.90 -6.83 3.24
CA SER A 138 -1.24 -8.15 3.33
C SER A 138 -2.21 -9.34 3.37
N LEU A 139 -3.35 -9.22 4.07
CA LEU A 139 -4.37 -10.29 4.06
C LEU A 139 -4.97 -10.50 2.68
N THR A 140 -5.20 -9.40 1.94
CA THR A 140 -5.71 -9.45 0.58
C THR A 140 -4.70 -10.09 -0.36
N TYR A 141 -3.40 -9.81 -0.21
CA TYR A 141 -2.34 -10.48 -0.98
C TYR A 141 -2.36 -11.99 -0.75
N MET A 142 -2.42 -12.43 0.52
CA MET A 142 -2.50 -13.85 0.84
C MET A 142 -3.72 -14.53 0.21
N ALA A 143 -4.89 -13.88 0.23
CA ALA A 143 -6.09 -14.40 -0.42
C ALA A 143 -5.93 -14.49 -1.95
N MET A 144 -5.33 -13.48 -2.59
CA MET A 144 -5.05 -13.49 -4.03
C MET A 144 -4.01 -14.55 -4.41
N SER A 145 -2.94 -14.70 -3.63
CA SER A 145 -1.95 -15.76 -3.82
C SER A 145 -2.57 -17.15 -3.72
N ALA A 146 -3.41 -17.40 -2.71
CA ALA A 146 -4.10 -18.68 -2.55
C ALA A 146 -5.02 -18.98 -3.76
N ARG A 147 -5.78 -17.98 -4.21
CA ARG A 147 -6.65 -18.09 -5.39
C ARG A 147 -5.86 -18.36 -6.67
N GLY A 148 -4.81 -17.57 -6.94
CA GLY A 148 -3.99 -17.71 -8.14
C GLY A 148 -3.24 -19.05 -8.17
N ALA A 149 -2.70 -19.48 -7.04
CA ALA A 149 -2.03 -20.79 -6.92
C ALA A 149 -3.00 -21.96 -7.14
N HIS A 150 -4.20 -21.89 -6.58
CA HIS A 150 -5.23 -22.91 -6.83
C HIS A 150 -5.58 -23.00 -8.32
N TYR A 151 -5.80 -21.85 -8.97
CA TYR A 151 -6.11 -21.80 -10.40
C TYR A 151 -4.97 -22.37 -11.27
N ALA A 152 -3.72 -22.00 -10.97
CA ALA A 152 -2.55 -22.53 -11.66
C ALA A 152 -2.41 -24.06 -11.49
N ALA A 153 -2.70 -24.59 -10.29
CA ALA A 153 -2.64 -26.02 -10.02
C ALA A 153 -3.70 -26.82 -10.79
N GLU A 154 -4.92 -26.31 -10.91
CA GLU A 154 -5.96 -26.95 -11.73
C GLU A 154 -5.58 -26.94 -13.21
N PHE A 155 -5.07 -25.82 -13.75
CA PHE A 155 -4.60 -25.75 -15.14
C PHE A 155 -3.48 -26.73 -15.44
N LEU A 156 -2.53 -26.88 -14.52
CA LEU A 156 -1.44 -27.86 -14.65
C LEU A 156 -1.98 -29.31 -14.64
N LYS A 157 -2.94 -29.60 -13.76
CA LYS A 157 -3.58 -30.92 -13.69
C LYS A 157 -4.38 -31.27 -14.93
N GLU A 158 -5.01 -30.27 -15.55
CA GLU A 158 -5.76 -30.40 -16.81
C GLU A 158 -4.85 -30.45 -18.05
N GLY A 159 -3.55 -30.17 -17.91
CA GLY A 159 -2.59 -30.13 -19.02
C GLY A 159 -2.76 -28.90 -19.92
N VAL A 160 -3.37 -27.83 -19.39
CA VAL A 160 -3.57 -26.56 -20.10
C VAL A 160 -2.27 -25.73 -20.09
N ILE A 161 -1.45 -25.88 -19.06
CA ILE A 161 -0.10 -25.29 -18.91
C ILE A 161 0.90 -26.32 -18.42
#